data_AF-A0A1F7SLG4-F1
#
_entry.id   AF-A0A1F7SLG4-F1
#
_cell.length_a   1.000
_cell.length_b   1.000
_cell.length_c   1.000
_cell.angle_alpha   90.00
_cell.angle_beta   90.00
_cell.angle_gamma   90.00
#
_symmetry.space_group_name_H-M   'P 1'
#
loop_
_entity.id
_entity.type
_entity.pdbx_description
1 polymer ?
#
loop_
_entity_poly.entity_id
_entity_poly.type
_entity_poly.pdbx_seq_one_letter_code
_entity_poly.pdbx_strand_id
1 'polypeptide(L)' 'MFSAINTFENLICCGRQGLFRYNNMDHSIEMGLSTAEHILFGLPRDKIYKVADEDEIFEHEGKQAHVNTKEF' A
#
# COMPACT_ATOMS: atom_id res chain seq x y z
N MET A 1 -14.35 1.53 -1.29
CA MET A 1 -14.09 2.96 -1.51
C MET A 1 -15.39 3.76 -1.43
N PHE A 2 -15.39 4.97 -0.87
CA PHE A 2 -16.60 5.79 -0.70
C PHE A 2 -17.19 6.22 -2.06
N SER A 3 -18.45 5.88 -2.29
CA SER A 3 -19.13 6.07 -3.59
C SER A 3 -19.19 7.54 -4.04
N ALA A 4 -19.22 8.49 -3.12
CA ALA A 4 -19.33 9.92 -3.44
C ALA A 4 -18.03 10.53 -3.97
N ILE A 5 -16.88 9.97 -3.60
CA ILE A 5 -15.56 10.49 -3.99
C ILE A 5 -15.11 9.87 -5.33
N ASN A 6 -15.58 8.66 -5.63
CA ASN A 6 -15.23 7.95 -6.85
C ASN A 6 -15.90 8.51 -8.13
N THR A 7 -16.74 9.53 -8.00
CA THR A 7 -17.39 10.24 -9.12
C THR A 7 -16.47 11.25 -9.79
N PHE A 8 -15.40 11.68 -9.11
CA PHE A 8 -14.41 12.61 -9.66
C PHE A 8 -13.39 11.86 -10.50
N GLU A 9 -13.36 12.11 -11.81
CA GLU A 9 -12.46 11.42 -12.74
C GLU A 9 -10.98 11.78 -12.54
N ASN A 10 -10.69 12.97 -12.02
CA ASN A 10 -9.34 13.50 -11.80
C ASN A 10 -8.86 13.40 -10.34
N LEU A 11 -9.53 12.59 -9.52
CA LEU A 11 -9.17 12.37 -8.12
C LEU A 11 -8.81 10.91 -7.90
N ILE A 12 -7.64 10.68 -7.31
CA ILE A 12 -7.18 9.35 -6.90
C ILE A 12 -6.89 9.41 -5.41
N CYS A 13 -7.59 8.57 -4.65
CA CYS A 13 -7.33 8.40 -3.22
C CYS A 13 -6.41 7.20 -3.03
N CYS A 14 -5.25 7.39 -2.41
CA CYS A 14 -4.29 6.33 -2.16
C CYS A 14 -3.73 6.39 -0.73
N GLY A 15 -3.07 5.31 -0.31
CA GLY A 15 -2.47 5.18 1.02
C GLY A 15 -3.49 5.06 2.15
N ARG A 16 -2.97 4.98 3.38
CA ARG A 16 -3.74 4.75 4.61
C ARG A 16 -4.84 5.78 4.85
N GLN A 17 -4.49 7.06 4.72
CA GLN A 17 -5.40 8.17 5.05
C GLN A 17 -6.44 8.44 3.96
N GLY A 18 -6.09 8.20 2.68
CA GLY A 18 -7.00 8.40 1.55
C GLY A 18 -8.10 7.36 1.46
N LEU A 19 -7.87 6.14 1.97
CA LEU A 19 -8.84 5.04 1.90
C LEU A 19 -9.52 4.72 3.23
N PHE A 20 -9.13 5.36 4.33
CA PHE A 20 -9.59 5.03 5.69
C PHE A 20 -9.48 3.52 5.99
N ARG A 21 -8.37 2.92 5.57
CA ARG A 21 -8.03 1.51 5.75
C ARG A 21 -6.69 1.41 6.44
N TYR A 22 -6.51 0.40 7.29
CA TYR A 22 -5.22 0.11 7.87
C TYR A 22 -4.33 -0.57 6.83
N ASN A 23 -3.42 0.22 6.26
CA ASN A 23 -2.41 -0.29 5.32
C ASN A 23 -1.04 -0.17 5.97
N ASN A 24 -0.23 -1.22 5.84
CA ASN A 24 1.18 -1.19 6.18
C ASN A 24 1.96 -0.28 5.20
N MET A 25 3.25 -0.03 5.52
CA MET A 25 4.07 0.92 4.75
C MET A 25 4.33 0.46 3.32
N ASP A 26 4.59 -0.83 3.12
CA ASP A 26 4.71 -1.53 1.84
C ASP A 26 3.48 -1.30 0.95
N HIS A 27 2.27 -1.56 1.45
CA HIS A 27 1.04 -1.28 0.71
C HIS A 27 0.92 0.21 0.34
N SER A 28 1.28 1.10 1.25
CA SER A 28 1.24 2.54 0.98
C SER A 28 2.22 2.97 -0.13
N ILE A 29 3.41 2.36 -0.17
CA ILE A 29 4.43 2.59 -1.20
C ILE A 29 3.94 2.05 -2.54
N GLU A 30 3.46 0.80 -2.59
CA GLU A 30 3.00 0.17 -3.83
C GLU A 30 1.78 0.89 -4.43
N MET A 31 0.85 1.34 -3.59
CA MET A 31 -0.27 2.18 -4.02
C MET A 31 0.22 3.49 -4.66
N GLY A 32 1.25 4.11 -4.09
CA GLY A 32 1.86 5.33 -4.63
C GLY A 32 2.52 5.09 -5.99
N LEU A 33 3.26 3.99 -6.14
CA LEU A 33 3.87 3.60 -7.41
C LEU A 33 2.81 3.32 -8.48
N SER A 34 1.79 2.52 -8.15
CA SER A 34 0.67 2.24 -9.06
C SER A 34 -0.09 3.51 -9.47
N THR A 35 -0.21 4.48 -8.56
CA THR A 35 -0.81 5.79 -8.86
C THR A 35 0.05 6.58 -9.85
N ALA A 36 1.38 6.58 -9.67
CA ALA A 36 2.28 7.22 -10.62
C ALA A 36 2.24 6.55 -12.00
N GLU A 37 2.19 5.21 -12.06
CA GLU A 37 2.04 4.46 -13.32
C GLU A 37 0.73 4.79 -14.04
N HIS A 38 -0.38 4.92 -13.30
CA HIS A 38 -1.65 5.35 -13.84
C HIS A 38 -1.55 6.75 -14.47
N ILE A 39 -0.95 7.71 -13.77
CA ILE A 39 -0.82 9.09 -14.24
C ILE A 39 0.10 9.18 -15.47
N LEU A 40 1.22 8.47 -15.47
CA LEU A 40 2.23 8.55 -16.54
C LEU A 40 1.84 7.76 -17.79
N PHE A 41 1.20 6.60 -17.62
CA PHE A 41 1.00 5.64 -18.70
C PHE A 41 -0.47 5.28 -18.96
N GLY A 42 -1.41 5.86 -18.21
CA GLY A 42 -2.84 5.58 -18.36
C GLY A 42 -3.24 4.15 -17.97
N LEU A 43 -2.45 3.48 -17.12
CA LEU A 43 -2.78 2.12 -16.67
C LEU A 43 -4.09 2.08 -15.88
N PRO A 44 -4.81 0.94 -15.78
CA PRO A 44 -6.07 0.87 -15.05
C PRO A 44 -5.93 1.26 -13.57
N ARG A 45 -6.81 2.17 -13.10
CA ARG A 45 -6.84 2.62 -11.69
C ARG A 45 -7.18 1.52 -10.68
N ASP A 46 -7.83 0.46 -11.12
CA ASP A 46 -8.31 -0.64 -10.26
C ASP A 46 -7.16 -1.34 -9.54
N LYS A 47 -5.96 -1.35 -10.15
CA LYS A 47 -4.75 -1.91 -9.53
C LYS A 47 -4.42 -1.20 -8.20
N ILE A 48 -4.57 0.12 -8.14
CA ILE A 48 -4.25 0.94 -6.95
C ILE A 48 -5.10 0.52 -5.75
N TYR A 49 -6.36 0.16 -5.96
CA TYR A 49 -7.29 -0.17 -4.89
C TYR A 49 -7.16 -1.62 -4.43
N LYS A 50 -6.76 -2.53 -5.32
CA LYS A 50 -6.56 -3.96 -4.99
C LYS A 50 -5.45 -4.17 -3.98
N VAL A 51 -4.37 -3.38 -4.04
CA VAL A 51 -3.26 -3.42 -3.06
C VAL A 51 -3.75 -3.16 -1.63
N ALA A 52 -4.83 -2.40 -1.46
CA ALA A 52 -5.40 -2.12 -0.14
C ALA A 52 -6.32 -3.24 0.39
N ASP A 53 -6.67 -4.21 -0.45
CA ASP A 53 -7.44 -5.41 -0.07
C ASP A 53 -6.52 -6.64 0.13
N GLU A 54 -5.20 -6.47 -0.02
CA GLU A 54 -4.22 -7.53 0.24
C GLU A 54 -3.95 -7.63 1.76
N ASP A 55 -4.24 -8.80 2.33
CA ASP A 55 -4.02 -9.13 3.74
C ASP A 55 -2.58 -9.63 4.01
N GLU A 56 -1.77 -9.81 2.96
CA GLU A 56 -0.42 -10.33 3.08
C GLU A 56 0.56 -9.25 3.53
N ILE A 57 1.05 -9.39 4.76
CA ILE A 57 2.20 -8.64 5.22
C ILE A 57 3.43 -9.25 4.54
N PHE A 58 4.20 -8.47 3.78
CA PHE A 58 5.53 -8.87 3.34
C PHE A 58 6.49 -8.89 4.55
N GLU A 59 6.29 -9.82 5.49
CA GLU A 59 7.35 -10.21 6.40
C GLU A 59 8.38 -11.00 5.58
N HIS A 60 9.46 -10.33 5.20
CA HIS A 60 10.72 -11.06 5.02
C HIS A 60 10.96 -11.80 6.34
N GLU A 61 11.02 -13.13 6.32
CA GLU A 61 11.46 -13.93 7.46
C GLU A 61 12.73 -13.31 8.01
N GLY A 62 12.59 -12.55 9.10
CA GLY A 62 13.72 -11.95 9.77
C GLY A 62 14.55 -13.13 10.22
N LYS A 63 15.71 -13.33 9.61
CA LYS A 63 16.77 -14.09 10.27
C LYS A 63 17.01 -13.38 11.59
N GLN A 64 16.37 -13.86 12.65
CA GLN A 64 16.59 -13.36 14.00
C GLN A 64 18.09 -13.51 14.23
N ALA A 65 18.80 -12.40 14.28
CA ALA A 65 20.18 -12.43 14.69
C ALA A 65 20.17 -12.97 16.12
N HIS A 66 20.66 -14.19 16.31
CA HIS A 66 20.89 -14.75 17.63
C HIS A 66 21.91 -13.84 18.34
N VAL A 67 21.41 -12.86 19.09
CA VAL A 67 22.23 -12.06 20.00
C VAL A 67 22.58 -12.99 21.14
N ASN A 68 23.80 -13.54 21.10
CA ASN A 68 24.32 -14.38 22.15
C ASN A 68 24.64 -13.48 23.35
N THR A 69 23.67 -13.30 24.25
CA THR A 69 23.86 -12.63 25.52
C THR A 69 24.71 -13.53 26.41
N LYS A 70 26.03 -13.53 26.19
CA LYS A 70 26.96 -13.97 27.22
C LYS A 70 27.07 -12.85 28.25
N GLU A 71 26.74 -13.26 29.47
CA GLU A 71 26.82 -12.50 30.72
C GLU A 71 28.10 -11.68 30.83
N PHE A 72 27.94 -10.45 31.32
CA PHE A 72 28.95 -9.69 32.04
C PHE A 72 28.32 -9.15 33.32
#